data_AF-F4L8D0-F1
#
_entry.id   AF-F4L8D0-F1
#
_cell.length_a   1.000
_cell.length_b   1.000
_cell.length_c   1.000
_cell.angle_alpha   90.00
_cell.angle_beta   90.00
_cell.angle_gamma   90.00
#
_symmetry.space_group_name_H-M   'P 1'
#
loop_
_entity.id
_entity.type
_entity.pdbx_description
1 polymer ?
#
loop_
_entity_poly.entity_id
_entity_poly.type
_entity_poly.pdbx_seq_one_letter_code
_entity_poly.pdbx_strand_id
1 'polypeptide(L)'
;MKVIQLKKHWKIVFFISAVLLSVLFFYLSTTLNVLHWKGEYRILGFFLTALVAFPGVLSVAAAIEAIYGRVIIDDQKIYTRSIFYKRCIFLNDIKGYRRDHEGGIVIESKTPGVKRILISVYTNYAETWYEWLLDTDLKFLEEEPKELPEYNPNFLSKTNRAAQREPARKAVLIINWAGAISTAWLLFWPYPYQLATGVAVIVPLIAIAILKKFKGLVHLFDPKYTYSNEIQIGLIGPGLGLGIRGILDFDLLNYQLFVWHLLGVTLILTVVVCVNNPEFIRTGIADMLVGTLLVVGITGAYGLGSLLCINGSFAHNLPQIVTTTIKEKEISGGNTTTYHLYLSPWDTGHKDIRVSISKDDYQQKKVGDTLQVYQFKGVLGYTLLKVESVE
;
A
#
# COMPACT_ATOMS: atom_id res chain seq x y z
N MET A 1 -9.78 -37.97 13.64
CA MET A 1 -9.78 -36.76 12.76
C MET A 1 -9.94 -35.46 13.57
N LYS A 2 -8.95 -34.56 13.53
CA LYS A 2 -8.99 -33.22 14.15
C LYS A 2 -9.01 -32.14 13.06
N VAL A 3 -9.86 -31.11 13.23
CA VAL A 3 -10.02 -30.01 12.26
C VAL A 3 -9.64 -28.68 12.90
N ILE A 4 -8.69 -28.00 12.27
CA ILE A 4 -8.12 -26.74 12.72
C ILE A 4 -8.51 -25.63 11.77
N GLN A 5 -8.95 -24.53 12.34
CA GLN A 5 -9.50 -23.38 11.64
C GLN A 5 -9.24 -22.13 12.46
N LEU A 6 -9.39 -20.95 11.87
CA LEU A 6 -9.29 -19.70 12.62
C LEU A 6 -10.23 -19.68 13.84
N LYS A 7 -9.78 -19.08 14.96
CA LYS A 7 -10.64 -18.85 16.14
C LYS A 7 -11.85 -18.00 15.74
N LYS A 8 -13.01 -18.25 16.37
CA LYS A 8 -14.29 -17.60 16.01
C LYS A 8 -14.21 -16.07 16.02
N HIS A 9 -13.59 -15.45 17.04
CA HIS A 9 -13.43 -14.00 17.10
C HIS A 9 -12.52 -13.47 15.99
N TRP A 10 -11.41 -14.15 15.68
CA TRP A 10 -10.55 -13.77 14.56
C TRP A 10 -11.26 -13.91 13.21
N LYS A 11 -12.09 -14.95 13.01
CA LYS A 11 -12.91 -15.06 11.79
C LYS A 11 -13.81 -13.84 11.61
N ILE A 12 -14.44 -13.39 12.69
CA ILE A 12 -15.30 -12.20 12.69
C ILE A 12 -14.48 -10.95 12.36
N VAL A 13 -13.34 -10.74 13.02
CA VAL A 13 -12.46 -9.59 12.77
C VAL A 13 -11.97 -9.57 11.32
N PHE A 14 -11.42 -10.68 10.81
CA PHE A 14 -10.95 -10.77 9.42
C PHE A 14 -12.09 -10.55 8.41
N PHE A 15 -13.27 -11.11 8.68
CA PHE A 15 -14.43 -10.92 7.81
C PHE A 15 -14.90 -9.45 7.79
N ILE A 16 -15.05 -8.82 8.95
CA ILE A 16 -15.44 -7.40 9.04
C ILE A 16 -14.40 -6.51 8.34
N SER A 17 -13.12 -6.69 8.64
CA SER A 17 -12.03 -5.92 8.03
C SER A 17 -12.00 -6.10 6.51
N ALA A 18 -12.14 -7.33 6.02
CA ALA A 18 -12.18 -7.60 4.60
C ALA A 18 -13.38 -6.96 3.90
N VAL A 19 -14.58 -7.05 4.49
CA VAL A 19 -15.79 -6.40 3.95
C VAL A 19 -15.60 -4.88 3.89
N LEU A 20 -15.11 -4.26 4.97
CA LEU A 20 -14.86 -2.82 5.01
C LEU A 20 -13.84 -2.38 3.96
N LEU A 21 -12.72 -3.09 3.83
CA LEU A 21 -11.70 -2.81 2.83
C LEU A 21 -12.23 -3.02 1.41
N SER A 22 -12.96 -4.10 1.15
CA SER A 22 -13.58 -4.33 -0.16
C SER A 22 -14.56 -3.23 -0.52
N VAL A 23 -15.45 -2.84 0.39
CA VAL A 23 -16.39 -1.73 0.17
C VAL A 23 -15.64 -0.43 -0.12
N LEU A 24 -14.61 -0.11 0.66
CA LEU A 24 -13.77 1.07 0.45
C LEU A 24 -13.11 1.06 -0.93
N PHE A 25 -12.41 -0.02 -1.30
CA PHE A 25 -11.68 -0.09 -2.56
C PHE A 25 -12.59 -0.16 -3.79
N PHE A 26 -13.73 -0.84 -3.71
CA PHE A 26 -14.72 -0.80 -4.79
C PHE A 26 -15.38 0.57 -4.90
N TYR A 27 -15.66 1.25 -3.79
CA TYR A 27 -16.16 2.63 -3.80
C TYR A 27 -15.14 3.62 -4.40
N LEU A 28 -13.87 3.53 -4.02
CA LEU A 28 -12.80 4.33 -4.61
C LEU A 28 -12.65 4.04 -6.11
N SER A 29 -12.78 2.78 -6.50
CA SER A 29 -12.73 2.37 -7.90
C SER A 29 -13.90 2.95 -8.70
N THR A 30 -15.13 2.90 -8.20
CA THR A 30 -16.30 3.46 -8.90
C THR A 30 -16.26 4.99 -8.97
N THR A 31 -15.83 5.67 -7.90
CA THR A 31 -15.66 7.13 -7.93
C THR A 31 -14.61 7.56 -8.96
N LEU A 32 -13.47 6.88 -9.03
CA LEU A 32 -12.46 7.10 -10.08
C LEU A 32 -13.02 6.84 -11.47
N ASN A 33 -13.83 5.79 -11.65
CA ASN A 33 -14.43 5.50 -12.94
C ASN A 33 -15.40 6.61 -13.39
N VAL A 34 -16.25 7.10 -12.48
CA VAL A 34 -17.17 8.22 -12.74
C VAL A 34 -16.43 9.49 -13.13
N LEU A 35 -15.28 9.77 -12.51
CA LEU A 35 -14.40 10.90 -12.85
C LEU A 35 -13.83 10.80 -14.28
N HIS A 36 -13.55 9.59 -14.77
CA HIS A 36 -12.90 9.39 -16.08
C HIS A 36 -13.86 9.03 -17.23
N TRP A 37 -15.12 8.71 -16.95
CA TRP A 37 -16.10 8.23 -17.95
C TRP A 37 -16.36 9.22 -19.10
N LYS A 38 -16.20 10.52 -18.85
CA LYS A 38 -16.46 11.61 -19.83
C LYS A 38 -15.20 12.22 -20.47
N GLY A 39 -14.00 11.74 -20.16
CA GLY A 39 -12.72 12.35 -20.60
C GLY A 39 -11.97 11.61 -21.72
N GLU A 40 -10.94 12.25 -22.28
CA GLU A 40 -10.02 11.67 -23.29
C GLU A 40 -9.13 10.53 -22.74
N TYR A 41 -9.05 10.40 -21.41
CA TYR A 41 -8.18 9.44 -20.71
C TYR A 41 -8.89 8.15 -20.31
N ARG A 42 -9.93 7.71 -21.03
CA ARG A 42 -10.74 6.52 -20.70
C ARG A 42 -9.90 5.27 -20.40
N ILE A 43 -8.91 4.97 -21.26
CA ILE A 43 -8.05 3.79 -21.10
C ILE A 43 -7.25 3.87 -19.80
N LEU A 44 -6.63 5.01 -19.51
CA LEU A 44 -5.90 5.23 -18.26
C LEU A 44 -6.83 5.15 -17.04
N GLY A 45 -8.04 5.70 -17.16
CA GLY A 45 -9.09 5.60 -16.15
C GLY A 45 -9.47 4.14 -15.85
N PHE A 46 -9.58 3.28 -16.86
CA PHE A 46 -9.80 1.84 -16.65
C PHE A 46 -8.63 1.17 -15.93
N PHE A 47 -7.38 1.50 -16.28
CA PHE A 47 -6.20 0.95 -15.59
C PHE A 47 -6.15 1.38 -14.12
N LEU A 48 -6.37 2.66 -13.82
CA LEU A 48 -6.41 3.17 -12.45
C LEU A 48 -7.57 2.58 -11.65
N THR A 49 -8.75 2.46 -12.26
CA THR A 49 -9.92 1.79 -11.69
C THR A 49 -9.59 0.34 -11.31
N ALA A 50 -8.96 -0.40 -12.22
CA ALA A 50 -8.58 -1.79 -11.99
C ALA A 50 -7.51 -1.93 -10.90
N LEU A 51 -6.50 -1.05 -10.91
CA LEU A 51 -5.45 -1.01 -9.90
C LEU A 51 -6.02 -0.77 -8.50
N VAL A 52 -7.00 0.12 -8.36
CA VAL A 52 -7.66 0.44 -7.09
C VAL A 52 -8.68 -0.62 -6.67
N ALA A 53 -9.35 -1.29 -7.62
CA ALA A 53 -10.26 -2.40 -7.33
C ALA A 53 -9.52 -3.66 -6.85
N PHE A 54 -8.28 -3.87 -7.31
CA PHE A 54 -7.54 -5.10 -7.07
C PHE A 54 -7.34 -5.44 -5.58
N PRO A 55 -6.94 -4.51 -4.68
CA PRO A 55 -6.94 -4.74 -3.23
C PRO A 55 -8.31 -5.12 -2.66
N GLY A 56 -9.41 -4.60 -3.23
CA GLY A 56 -10.77 -4.97 -2.86
C GLY A 56 -11.07 -6.45 -3.16
N VAL A 57 -10.62 -6.94 -4.33
CA VAL A 57 -10.71 -8.35 -4.71
C VAL A 57 -9.86 -9.23 -3.80
N LEU A 58 -8.62 -8.82 -3.50
CA LEU A 58 -7.74 -9.55 -2.57
C LEU A 58 -8.35 -9.66 -1.16
N SER A 59 -9.03 -8.61 -0.70
CA SER A 59 -9.70 -8.59 0.60
C SER A 59 -10.84 -9.62 0.64
N VAL A 60 -11.68 -9.70 -0.41
CA VAL A 60 -12.70 -10.75 -0.52
C VAL A 60 -12.06 -12.13 -0.52
N ALA A 61 -11.00 -12.32 -1.29
CA ALA A 61 -10.31 -13.60 -1.38
C ALA A 61 -9.73 -14.03 -0.02
N ALA A 62 -9.18 -13.09 0.75
CA ALA A 62 -8.73 -13.32 2.13
C ALA A 62 -9.88 -13.69 3.08
N ALA A 63 -11.06 -13.07 2.95
CA ALA A 63 -12.24 -13.42 3.74
C ALA A 63 -12.72 -14.85 3.46
N ILE A 64 -12.78 -15.24 2.18
CA ILE A 64 -13.15 -16.60 1.78
C ILE A 64 -12.16 -17.60 2.36
N GLU A 65 -10.86 -17.32 2.28
CA GLU A 65 -9.82 -18.16 2.88
C GLU A 65 -9.94 -18.25 4.41
N ALA A 66 -10.29 -17.17 5.11
CA ALA A 66 -10.51 -17.21 6.56
C ALA A 66 -11.72 -18.09 6.96
N ILE A 67 -12.74 -18.21 6.09
CA ILE A 67 -13.94 -19.04 6.32
C ILE A 67 -13.66 -20.51 5.99
N TYR A 68 -13.08 -20.77 4.82
CA TYR A 68 -12.93 -22.12 4.26
C TYR A 68 -11.59 -22.77 4.56
N GLY A 69 -10.56 -21.99 4.85
CA GLY A 69 -9.21 -22.44 5.17
C GLY A 69 -9.20 -23.30 6.43
N ARG A 70 -8.83 -24.57 6.27
CA ARG A 70 -8.71 -25.53 7.36
C ARG A 70 -7.47 -26.39 7.21
N VAL A 71 -6.86 -26.75 8.34
CA VAL A 71 -5.87 -27.81 8.42
C VAL A 71 -6.56 -29.02 9.05
N ILE A 72 -6.46 -30.18 8.42
CA ILE A 72 -7.11 -31.42 8.88
C ILE A 72 -6.01 -32.43 9.17
N ILE A 73 -6.09 -33.02 10.37
CA ILE A 73 -5.25 -34.13 10.79
C ILE A 73 -6.10 -35.39 10.77
N ASP A 74 -5.63 -36.35 10.00
CA ASP A 74 -6.13 -37.70 9.95
C ASP A 74 -5.09 -38.65 10.55
N ASP A 75 -5.45 -39.91 10.77
CA ASP A 75 -4.59 -40.88 11.45
C ASP A 75 -3.33 -41.23 10.66
N GLN A 76 -3.26 -40.83 9.38
CA GLN A 76 -2.13 -41.09 8.48
C GLN A 76 -1.48 -39.83 7.89
N LYS A 77 -2.15 -38.67 7.93
CA LYS A 77 -1.71 -37.48 7.19
C LYS A 77 -2.23 -36.17 7.76
N ILE A 78 -1.47 -35.10 7.53
CA ILE A 78 -1.83 -33.71 7.78
C ILE A 78 -2.02 -33.03 6.44
N TYR A 79 -3.18 -32.42 6.20
CA TYR A 79 -3.44 -31.73 4.94
C TYR A 79 -4.18 -30.41 5.11
N THR A 80 -3.91 -29.47 4.21
CA THR A 80 -4.55 -28.16 4.18
C THR A 80 -5.64 -28.14 3.10
N ARG A 81 -6.84 -27.74 3.50
CA ARG A 81 -7.94 -27.40 2.61
C ARG A 81 -8.02 -25.87 2.56
N SER A 82 -7.36 -25.28 1.57
CA SER A 82 -7.39 -23.84 1.25
C SER A 82 -8.02 -23.64 -0.12
N ILE A 83 -8.58 -22.46 -0.38
CA ILE A 83 -9.07 -22.12 -1.72
C ILE A 83 -7.92 -21.82 -2.70
N PHE A 84 -6.73 -21.49 -2.18
CA PHE A 84 -5.56 -21.15 -2.99
C PHE A 84 -4.61 -22.32 -3.19
N TYR A 85 -4.57 -23.28 -2.26
CA TYR A 85 -3.64 -24.40 -2.34
C TYR A 85 -4.15 -25.64 -1.60
N LYS A 86 -3.61 -26.79 -1.99
CA LYS A 86 -3.74 -28.04 -1.25
C LYS A 86 -2.33 -28.53 -0.91
N ARG A 87 -2.07 -28.79 0.36
CA ARG A 87 -0.82 -29.39 0.85
C ARG A 87 -1.18 -30.62 1.65
N CYS A 88 -0.34 -31.65 1.57
CA CYS A 88 -0.52 -32.89 2.30
C CYS A 88 0.85 -33.43 2.67
N ILE A 89 1.03 -33.82 3.94
CA ILE A 89 2.21 -34.49 4.46
C ILE A 89 1.73 -35.73 5.21
N PHE A 90 2.27 -36.90 4.88
CA PHE A 90 2.01 -38.13 5.63
C PHE A 90 2.77 -38.11 6.95
N LEU A 91 2.19 -38.65 8.03
CA LEU A 91 2.81 -38.62 9.36
C LEU A 91 4.19 -39.29 9.37
N ASN A 92 4.36 -40.40 8.64
CA ASN A 92 5.64 -41.12 8.51
C ASN A 92 6.73 -40.30 7.80
N ASP A 93 6.32 -39.33 6.97
CA ASP A 93 7.17 -38.45 6.19
C ASP A 93 7.46 -37.12 6.91
N ILE A 94 6.99 -36.93 8.15
CA ILE A 94 7.32 -35.74 8.93
C ILE A 94 8.77 -35.84 9.43
N LYS A 95 9.58 -34.84 9.06
CA LYS A 95 10.96 -34.68 9.56
C LYS A 95 10.97 -34.18 11.01
N GLY A 96 10.04 -33.29 11.32
CA GLY A 96 9.88 -32.66 12.62
C GLY A 96 9.06 -31.37 12.51
N TYR A 97 9.04 -30.60 13.60
CA TYR A 97 8.35 -29.31 13.67
C TYR A 97 9.26 -28.23 14.25
N ARG A 98 8.99 -26.96 13.93
CA ARG A 98 9.60 -25.79 14.58
C ARG A 98 8.56 -24.73 14.88
N ARG A 99 8.90 -23.78 15.75
CA ARG A 99 8.09 -22.56 15.90
C ARG A 99 8.43 -21.55 14.79
N ASP A 100 7.41 -20.82 14.38
CA ASP A 100 7.52 -19.62 13.57
C ASP A 100 7.65 -18.39 14.48
N HIS A 101 8.07 -17.27 13.91
CA HIS A 101 8.30 -16.01 14.61
C HIS A 101 7.07 -15.45 15.32
N GLU A 102 5.88 -15.63 14.74
CA GLU A 102 4.60 -15.25 15.36
C GLU A 102 4.12 -16.27 16.42
N GLY A 103 4.95 -17.27 16.76
CA GLY A 103 4.62 -18.37 17.65
C GLY A 103 3.86 -19.52 16.98
N GLY A 104 3.67 -19.48 15.66
CA GLY A 104 3.02 -20.54 14.88
C GLY A 104 3.85 -21.82 14.84
N ILE A 105 3.30 -22.92 14.31
CA ILE A 105 4.00 -24.21 14.19
C ILE A 105 4.18 -24.54 12.72
N VAL A 106 5.42 -24.80 12.32
CA VAL A 106 5.76 -25.22 10.96
C VAL A 106 6.15 -26.69 10.98
N ILE A 107 5.43 -27.49 10.19
CA ILE A 107 5.70 -28.91 9.99
C ILE A 107 6.49 -29.09 8.69
N GLU A 108 7.63 -29.78 8.77
CA GLU A 108 8.49 -30.07 7.63
C GLU A 108 8.47 -31.55 7.27
N SER A 109 8.46 -31.84 5.96
CA SER A 109 8.56 -33.20 5.43
C SER A 109 10.03 -33.60 5.24
N LYS A 110 10.31 -34.91 5.30
CA LYS A 110 11.61 -35.51 4.97
C LYS A 110 11.85 -35.46 3.47
N THR A 111 10.79 -35.54 2.67
CA THR A 111 10.85 -35.59 1.21
C THR A 111 11.17 -34.21 0.62
N PRO A 112 12.28 -34.07 -0.14
CA PRO A 112 12.62 -32.83 -0.83
C PRO A 112 11.51 -32.40 -1.81
N GLY A 113 11.16 -31.12 -1.81
CA GLY A 113 10.14 -30.55 -2.70
C GLY A 113 8.71 -30.54 -2.14
N VAL A 114 8.42 -31.26 -1.06
CA VAL A 114 7.13 -31.18 -0.38
C VAL A 114 7.01 -29.86 0.39
N LYS A 115 5.97 -29.07 0.08
CA LYS A 115 5.76 -27.76 0.72
C LYS A 115 5.34 -27.92 2.18
N ARG A 116 6.05 -27.24 3.07
CA ARG A 116 5.77 -27.15 4.52
C ARG A 116 4.33 -26.74 4.83
N ILE A 117 3.79 -27.21 5.97
CA ILE A 117 2.48 -26.79 6.49
C ILE A 117 2.72 -25.85 7.67
N LEU A 118 2.16 -24.65 7.60
CA LEU A 118 2.18 -23.65 8.68
C LEU A 118 0.82 -23.66 9.38
N ILE A 119 0.84 -23.76 10.70
CA ILE A 119 -0.32 -23.65 11.57
C ILE A 119 -0.14 -22.40 12.40
N SER A 120 -0.97 -21.39 12.16
CA SER A 120 -0.89 -20.09 12.84
C SER A 120 -1.45 -20.16 14.27
N VAL A 121 -0.92 -19.32 15.18
CA VAL A 121 -1.43 -19.11 16.55
C VAL A 121 -2.87 -18.60 16.61
N TYR A 122 -3.34 -18.00 15.52
CA TYR A 122 -4.71 -17.50 15.40
C TYR A 122 -5.74 -18.62 15.14
N THR A 123 -5.31 -19.87 15.04
CA THR A 123 -6.18 -21.04 14.90
C THR A 123 -6.71 -21.53 16.24
N ASN A 124 -7.88 -22.19 16.22
CA ASN A 124 -8.38 -22.91 17.37
C ASN A 124 -7.41 -24.05 17.71
N TYR A 125 -7.23 -24.34 19.01
CA TYR A 125 -6.40 -25.45 19.50
C TYR A 125 -4.88 -25.29 19.45
N ALA A 126 -4.33 -24.06 19.41
CA ALA A 126 -2.87 -23.85 19.49
C ALA A 126 -2.20 -24.54 20.72
N GLU A 127 -2.88 -24.57 21.87
CA GLU A 127 -2.41 -25.26 23.08
C GLU A 127 -2.47 -26.79 22.95
N THR A 128 -3.60 -27.32 22.44
CA THR A 128 -3.78 -28.77 22.19
C THR A 128 -2.83 -29.32 21.13
N TRP A 129 -2.31 -28.44 20.25
CA TRP A 129 -1.25 -28.76 19.31
C TRP A 129 0.10 -28.94 19.99
N TYR A 130 0.42 -28.10 20.97
CA TYR A 130 1.65 -28.24 21.74
C TYR A 130 1.63 -29.57 22.50
N GLU A 131 0.50 -29.89 23.12
CA GLU A 131 0.28 -31.18 23.80
C GLU A 131 0.36 -32.37 22.83
N TRP A 132 -0.29 -32.30 21.67
CA TRP A 132 -0.21 -33.37 20.66
C TRP A 132 1.21 -33.55 20.10
N LEU A 133 1.95 -32.47 19.87
CA LEU A 133 3.33 -32.54 19.40
C LEU A 133 4.27 -33.11 20.45
N LEU A 134 4.05 -32.81 21.73
CA LEU A 134 4.75 -33.42 22.85
C LEU A 134 4.46 -34.93 22.93
N ASP A 135 3.22 -35.34 22.65
CA ASP A 135 2.78 -36.74 22.72
C ASP A 135 3.21 -37.58 21.50
N THR A 136 3.40 -36.96 20.33
CA THR A 136 3.71 -37.67 19.06
C THR A 136 5.20 -37.99 18.88
N ASP A 137 6.05 -37.74 19.88
CA ASP A 137 7.52 -37.94 19.85
C ASP A 137 8.20 -37.34 18.59
N LEU A 138 7.60 -36.28 18.03
CA LEU A 138 8.13 -35.61 16.87
C LEU A 138 9.36 -34.79 17.27
N LYS A 139 10.44 -34.93 16.51
CA LYS A 139 11.67 -34.17 16.75
C LYS A 139 11.37 -32.66 16.65
N PHE A 140 11.58 -31.94 17.75
CA PHE A 140 11.71 -30.48 17.70
C PHE A 140 12.94 -30.17 16.87
N LEU A 141 12.70 -29.59 15.70
CA LEU A 141 13.77 -28.99 14.94
C LEU A 141 14.05 -27.69 15.66
N GLU A 142 15.13 -27.68 16.47
CA GLU A 142 15.73 -26.41 16.88
C GLU A 142 15.76 -25.50 15.65
N GLU A 143 15.55 -24.20 15.85
CA GLU A 143 15.94 -23.23 14.84
C GLU A 143 17.45 -23.43 14.65
N GLU A 144 17.86 -24.40 13.82
CA GLU A 144 19.02 -24.20 12.97
C GLU A 144 18.73 -22.83 12.38
N PRO A 145 19.53 -21.80 12.71
CA PRO A 145 19.43 -20.56 11.98
C PRO A 145 19.72 -21.03 10.58
N LYS A 146 18.67 -21.26 9.75
CA LYS A 146 18.83 -21.76 8.40
C LYS A 146 19.83 -20.80 7.85
N GLU A 147 21.07 -21.27 7.68
CA GLU A 147 22.14 -20.42 7.23
C GLU A 147 21.54 -19.83 5.98
N LEU A 148 21.41 -18.50 5.99
CA LEU A 148 20.78 -17.73 4.93
C LEU A 148 21.06 -18.45 3.61
N PRO A 149 20.04 -18.97 2.91
CA PRO A 149 20.24 -19.97 1.86
C PRO A 149 21.41 -19.55 0.99
N GLU A 150 22.34 -20.50 0.84
CA GLU A 150 23.70 -20.37 0.31
C GLU A 150 23.86 -19.14 -0.59
N TYR A 151 24.59 -18.17 -0.03
CA TYR A 151 25.54 -17.29 -0.67
C TYR A 151 25.38 -17.06 -2.19
N ASN A 152 24.85 -15.88 -2.56
CA ASN A 152 25.30 -15.25 -3.80
C ASN A 152 26.48 -14.33 -3.43
N PRO A 153 27.69 -14.57 -3.98
CA PRO A 153 28.90 -13.80 -3.67
C PRO A 153 28.78 -12.29 -3.88
N ASN A 154 27.79 -11.84 -4.64
CA ASN A 154 27.63 -10.43 -5.00
C ASN A 154 26.99 -9.56 -3.90
N PHE A 155 26.55 -10.13 -2.78
CA PHE A 155 25.70 -9.40 -1.81
C PHE A 155 26.30 -9.12 -0.42
N LEU A 156 27.45 -9.71 -0.04
CA LEU A 156 28.34 -9.45 1.13
C LEU A 156 28.88 -10.78 1.69
N SER A 157 30.15 -10.82 2.11
CA SER A 157 30.75 -11.98 2.80
C SER A 157 30.11 -12.21 4.20
N LYS A 158 30.13 -13.45 4.72
CA LYS A 158 29.56 -13.81 6.03
C LYS A 158 30.09 -12.89 7.16
N THR A 159 31.38 -12.55 7.14
CA THR A 159 32.05 -11.69 8.13
C THR A 159 31.58 -10.23 8.07
N ASN A 160 31.46 -9.65 6.87
CA ASN A 160 30.97 -8.28 6.69
C ASN A 160 29.49 -8.15 7.04
N ARG A 161 28.71 -9.22 6.90
CA ARG A 161 27.29 -9.24 7.22
C ARG A 161 27.02 -9.12 8.71
N ALA A 162 27.76 -9.84 9.55
CA ALA A 162 27.62 -9.75 11.01
C ALA A 162 27.92 -8.34 11.53
N ALA A 163 28.98 -7.71 11.00
CA ALA A 163 29.35 -6.34 11.35
C ALA A 163 28.30 -5.28 10.94
N GLN A 164 27.53 -5.53 9.88
CA GLN A 164 26.53 -4.59 9.37
C GLN A 164 25.10 -4.79 9.92
N ARG A 165 24.86 -5.84 10.72
CA ARG A 165 23.52 -6.12 11.28
C ARG A 165 23.01 -5.01 12.19
N GLU A 166 23.80 -4.62 13.19
CA GLU A 166 23.42 -3.56 14.13
C GLU A 166 23.21 -2.20 13.45
N PRO A 167 24.10 -1.74 12.54
CA PRO A 167 23.86 -0.54 11.75
C PRO A 167 22.57 -0.60 10.92
N ALA A 168 22.28 -1.73 10.28
CA ALA A 168 21.06 -1.92 9.49
C ALA A 168 19.81 -1.79 10.36
N ARG A 169 19.82 -2.43 11.54
CA ARG A 169 18.72 -2.37 12.51
C ARG A 169 18.46 -0.95 12.99
N LYS A 170 19.51 -0.23 13.39
CA LYS A 170 19.39 1.17 13.84
C LYS A 170 18.86 2.07 12.71
N ALA A 171 19.37 1.91 11.49
CA ALA A 171 18.90 2.68 10.34
C ALA A 171 17.41 2.46 10.06
N VAL A 172 16.95 1.20 10.11
CA VAL A 172 15.52 0.86 9.94
C VAL A 172 14.64 1.42 11.05
N LEU A 173 15.09 1.33 12.31
CA LEU A 173 14.35 1.90 13.43
C LEU A 173 14.18 3.42 13.27
N ILE A 174 15.28 4.12 12.97
CA ILE A 174 15.27 5.58 12.79
C ILE A 174 14.35 5.97 11.63
N ILE A 175 14.46 5.31 10.48
CA ILE A 175 13.69 5.70 9.30
C ILE A 175 12.21 5.35 9.44
N ASN A 176 11.84 4.29 10.15
CA ASN A 176 10.44 3.97 10.43
C ASN A 176 9.81 5.00 11.38
N TRP A 177 10.53 5.41 12.42
CA TRP A 177 10.07 6.50 13.29
C TRP A 177 9.97 7.83 12.55
N ALA A 178 10.97 8.16 11.73
CA ALA A 178 10.90 9.34 10.85
C ALA A 178 9.69 9.26 9.91
N GLY A 179 9.41 8.08 9.35
CA GLY A 179 8.22 7.79 8.56
C GLY A 179 6.94 8.12 9.31
N ALA A 180 6.71 7.46 10.45
CA ALA A 180 5.53 7.66 11.27
C ALA A 180 5.34 9.12 11.71
N ILE A 181 6.41 9.78 12.18
CA ILE A 181 6.38 11.18 12.63
C ILE A 181 6.07 12.10 11.44
N SER A 182 6.73 11.93 10.31
CA SER A 182 6.49 12.77 9.12
C SER A 182 5.08 12.61 8.57
N THR A 183 4.53 11.38 8.56
CA THR A 183 3.14 11.12 8.18
C THR A 183 2.16 11.78 9.14
N ALA A 184 2.34 11.60 10.46
CA ALA A 184 1.47 12.20 11.46
C ALA A 184 1.51 13.74 11.40
N TRP A 185 2.71 14.31 11.24
CA TRP A 185 2.90 15.75 11.10
C TRP A 185 2.17 16.28 9.86
N LEU A 186 2.36 15.63 8.72
CA LEU A 186 1.72 16.03 7.46
C LEU A 186 0.18 15.88 7.50
N LEU A 187 -0.36 14.85 8.15
CA LEU A 187 -1.81 14.63 8.19
C LEU A 187 -2.52 15.50 9.22
N PHE A 188 -2.02 15.56 10.45
CA PHE A 188 -2.75 16.18 11.56
C PHE A 188 -2.37 17.65 11.81
N TRP A 189 -1.13 18.06 11.52
CA TRP A 189 -0.67 19.42 11.81
C TRP A 189 0.39 19.89 10.80
N PRO A 190 0.05 20.11 9.52
CA PRO A 190 1.05 20.40 8.48
C PRO A 190 1.52 21.87 8.52
N TYR A 191 2.09 22.30 9.65
CA TYR A 191 2.63 23.64 9.82
C TYR A 191 4.08 23.59 10.34
N PRO A 192 5.04 24.26 9.66
CA PRO A 192 4.93 24.88 8.33
C PRO A 192 4.79 23.84 7.20
N TYR A 193 3.85 24.07 6.29
CA TYR A 193 3.41 23.07 5.30
C TYR A 193 4.52 22.61 4.35
N GLN A 194 5.35 23.54 3.87
CA GLN A 194 6.46 23.21 2.97
C GLN A 194 7.48 22.30 3.65
N LEU A 195 7.74 22.50 4.94
CA LEU A 195 8.69 21.67 5.69
C LEU A 195 8.13 20.27 5.90
N ALA A 196 6.88 20.17 6.35
CA ALA A 196 6.20 18.88 6.52
C ALA A 196 6.17 18.08 5.20
N THR A 197 5.85 18.74 4.08
CA THR A 197 5.88 18.17 2.74
C THR A 197 7.29 17.73 2.35
N GLY A 198 8.29 18.60 2.51
CA GLY A 198 9.69 18.30 2.15
C GLY A 198 10.23 17.10 2.91
N VAL A 199 9.96 17.00 4.22
CA VAL A 199 10.36 15.84 5.03
C VAL A 199 9.65 14.57 4.54
N ALA A 200 8.34 14.62 4.32
CA ALA A 200 7.58 13.46 3.85
C ALA A 200 8.00 12.98 2.45
N VAL A 201 8.54 13.87 1.61
CA VAL A 201 9.16 13.52 0.31
C VAL A 201 10.52 12.85 0.51
N ILE A 202 11.36 13.38 1.40
CA ILE A 202 12.74 12.90 1.57
C ILE A 202 12.78 11.53 2.28
N VAL A 203 11.93 11.30 3.28
CA VAL A 203 11.98 10.09 4.12
C VAL A 203 11.87 8.78 3.30
N PRO A 204 10.89 8.62 2.38
CA PRO A 204 10.82 7.45 1.51
C PRO A 204 12.06 7.25 0.63
N LEU A 205 12.68 8.33 0.14
CA LEU A 205 13.91 8.23 -0.67
C LEU A 205 15.10 7.73 0.16
N ILE A 206 15.24 8.22 1.40
CA ILE A 206 16.23 7.71 2.34
C ILE A 206 15.94 6.24 2.69
N ALA A 207 14.67 5.87 2.85
CA ALA A 207 14.29 4.48 3.09
C ALA A 207 14.74 3.56 1.95
N ILE A 208 14.50 3.95 0.69
CA ILE A 208 14.98 3.21 -0.49
C ILE A 208 16.53 3.13 -0.49
N ALA A 209 17.22 4.21 -0.14
CA ALA A 209 18.68 4.21 -0.05
C ALA A 209 19.20 3.25 1.04
N ILE A 210 18.56 3.20 2.21
CA ILE A 210 18.87 2.25 3.29
C ILE A 210 18.66 0.82 2.82
N LEU A 211 17.53 0.53 2.18
CA LEU A 211 17.22 -0.77 1.59
C LEU A 211 18.31 -1.23 0.61
N LYS A 212 18.83 -0.32 -0.23
CA LYS A 212 19.89 -0.61 -1.19
C LYS A 212 21.28 -0.72 -0.59
N LYS A 213 21.54 0.00 0.49
CA LYS A 213 22.82 -0.05 1.20
C LYS A 213 22.98 -1.38 1.93
N PHE A 214 21.95 -1.81 2.66
CA PHE A 214 21.97 -3.01 3.49
C PHE A 214 21.36 -4.22 2.78
N LYS A 215 21.86 -4.53 1.58
CA LYS A 215 21.31 -5.56 0.67
C LYS A 215 21.05 -6.89 1.40
N GLY A 216 19.79 -7.29 1.49
CA GLY A 216 19.37 -8.54 2.12
C GLY A 216 19.49 -8.60 3.65
N LEU A 217 19.82 -7.48 4.31
CA LEU A 217 19.70 -7.30 5.77
C LEU A 217 18.47 -6.48 6.17
N VAL A 218 17.95 -5.70 5.22
CA VAL A 218 16.74 -4.89 5.34
C VAL A 218 15.73 -5.41 4.34
N HIS A 219 14.48 -5.50 4.79
CA HIS A 219 13.40 -6.15 4.06
C HIS A 219 12.23 -5.20 3.82
N LEU A 220 11.55 -5.39 2.68
CA LEU A 220 10.33 -4.68 2.33
C LEU A 220 9.12 -5.45 2.84
N PHE A 221 9.01 -6.72 2.47
CA PHE A 221 7.92 -7.60 2.89
C PHE A 221 8.53 -8.91 3.37
N ASP A 222 8.49 -9.19 4.68
CA ASP A 222 9.09 -10.42 5.20
C ASP A 222 8.06 -11.38 5.82
N PRO A 223 7.72 -12.49 5.13
CA PRO A 223 6.89 -13.54 5.69
C PRO A 223 7.68 -14.72 6.27
N LYS A 224 9.02 -14.65 6.44
CA LYS A 224 9.84 -15.87 6.71
C LYS A 224 10.97 -15.75 7.75
N TYR A 225 11.24 -14.60 8.37
CA TYR A 225 12.38 -14.48 9.29
C TYR A 225 12.05 -13.81 10.62
N THR A 226 12.47 -14.45 11.72
CA THR A 226 12.26 -14.09 13.13
C THR A 226 12.93 -12.78 13.60
N TYR A 227 13.77 -12.15 12.74
CA TYR A 227 14.56 -10.95 13.08
C TYR A 227 14.74 -10.00 11.87
N SER A 228 13.70 -9.82 11.06
CA SER A 228 13.77 -8.97 9.87
C SER A 228 13.73 -7.48 10.23
N ASN A 229 14.65 -6.69 9.66
CA ASN A 229 14.60 -5.23 9.77
C ASN A 229 13.67 -4.69 8.67
N GLU A 230 12.38 -4.61 8.95
CA GLU A 230 11.37 -4.16 7.98
C GLU A 230 11.31 -2.64 7.86
N ILE A 231 11.34 -2.10 6.64
CA ILE A 231 11.39 -0.66 6.39
C ILE A 231 10.04 -0.04 5.99
N GLN A 232 8.95 -0.81 6.14
CA GLN A 232 7.63 -0.50 5.58
C GLN A 232 7.10 0.86 6.01
N ILE A 233 7.16 1.19 7.31
CA ILE A 233 6.58 2.43 7.84
C ILE A 233 7.32 3.65 7.27
N GLY A 234 8.66 3.59 7.19
CA GLY A 234 9.49 4.64 6.60
C GLY A 234 9.20 4.90 5.12
N LEU A 235 8.77 3.87 4.38
CA LEU A 235 8.49 3.98 2.95
C LEU A 235 7.02 4.32 2.64
N ILE A 236 6.10 3.56 3.24
CA ILE A 236 4.67 3.58 2.91
C ILE A 236 3.97 4.76 3.57
N GLY A 237 4.27 5.01 4.86
CA GLY A 237 3.58 6.03 5.64
C GLY A 237 3.62 7.41 4.97
N PRO A 238 4.81 7.96 4.66
CA PRO A 238 4.91 9.29 4.09
C PRO A 238 4.36 9.36 2.66
N GLY A 239 4.53 8.30 1.86
CA GLY A 239 3.95 8.21 0.52
C GLY A 239 2.42 8.25 0.53
N LEU A 240 1.77 7.54 1.45
CA LEU A 240 0.32 7.61 1.64
C LEU A 240 -0.12 8.98 2.19
N GLY A 241 0.61 9.52 3.17
CA GLY A 241 0.32 10.84 3.72
C GLY A 241 0.36 11.95 2.66
N LEU A 242 1.38 11.92 1.81
CA LEU A 242 1.50 12.81 0.65
C LEU A 242 0.37 12.58 -0.35
N GLY A 243 0.01 11.33 -0.65
CA GLY A 243 -1.10 11.02 -1.57
C GLY A 243 -2.43 11.59 -1.08
N ILE A 244 -2.75 11.38 0.20
CA ILE A 244 -3.96 11.91 0.84
C ILE A 244 -3.96 13.44 0.77
N ARG A 245 -2.88 14.10 1.22
CA ARG A 245 -2.77 15.57 1.18
C ARG A 245 -2.83 16.13 -0.23
N GLY A 246 -2.13 15.49 -1.17
CA GLY A 246 -2.11 15.91 -2.56
C GLY A 246 -3.51 15.96 -3.18
N ILE A 247 -4.34 14.95 -2.91
CA ILE A 247 -5.71 14.87 -3.40
C ILE A 247 -6.64 15.85 -2.68
N LEU A 248 -6.45 16.06 -1.37
CA LEU A 248 -7.32 16.94 -0.57
C LEU A 248 -7.04 18.42 -0.81
N ASP A 249 -5.77 18.78 -1.01
CA ASP A 249 -5.33 20.17 -0.98
C ASP A 249 -5.20 20.79 -2.39
N PHE A 250 -5.18 19.99 -3.47
CA PHE A 250 -4.90 20.48 -4.82
C PHE A 250 -5.82 19.91 -5.91
N ASP A 251 -6.49 20.81 -6.64
CA ASP A 251 -7.25 20.50 -7.86
C ASP A 251 -6.40 20.77 -9.11
N LEU A 252 -6.15 19.72 -9.90
CA LEU A 252 -5.31 19.78 -11.10
C LEU A 252 -6.12 20.15 -12.35
N LEU A 253 -5.73 21.19 -13.07
CA LEU A 253 -6.39 21.62 -14.31
C LEU A 253 -5.89 20.85 -15.55
N ASN A 254 -4.59 20.54 -15.60
CA ASN A 254 -3.96 19.88 -16.76
C ASN A 254 -3.27 18.57 -16.35
N TYR A 255 -3.88 17.45 -16.73
CA TYR A 255 -3.44 16.10 -16.40
C TYR A 255 -2.33 15.56 -17.33
N GLN A 256 -2.15 16.10 -18.53
CA GLN A 256 -1.29 15.48 -19.54
C GLN A 256 0.16 15.41 -19.08
N LEU A 257 0.72 16.56 -18.68
CA LEU A 257 2.10 16.62 -18.21
C LEU A 257 2.27 15.89 -16.87
N PHE A 258 1.29 16.01 -15.99
CA PHE A 258 1.28 15.34 -14.68
C PHE A 258 1.34 13.82 -14.79
N VAL A 259 0.53 13.23 -15.68
CA VAL A 259 0.50 11.77 -15.88
C VAL A 259 1.85 11.24 -16.35
N TRP A 260 2.53 11.93 -17.27
CA TRP A 260 3.87 11.50 -17.72
C TRP A 260 4.91 11.55 -16.60
N HIS A 261 4.88 12.59 -15.76
CA HIS A 261 5.77 12.66 -14.59
C HIS A 261 5.43 11.58 -13.56
N LEU A 262 4.14 11.34 -13.30
CA LEU A 262 3.69 10.28 -12.39
C LEU A 262 4.19 8.92 -12.85
N LEU A 263 4.00 8.59 -14.13
CA LEU A 263 4.48 7.35 -14.73
C LEU A 263 6.01 7.25 -14.64
N GLY A 264 6.73 8.34 -14.94
CA GLY A 264 8.19 8.39 -14.86
C GLY A 264 8.70 8.14 -13.45
N VAL A 265 8.20 8.86 -12.45
CA VAL A 265 8.60 8.71 -11.04
C VAL A 265 8.27 7.31 -10.53
N THR A 266 7.05 6.81 -10.80
CA THR A 266 6.60 5.47 -10.39
C THR A 266 7.49 4.40 -10.99
N LEU A 267 7.77 4.48 -12.29
CA LEU A 267 8.61 3.52 -13.00
C LEU A 267 10.04 3.53 -12.47
N ILE A 268 10.66 4.71 -12.36
CA ILE A 268 12.04 4.85 -11.86
C ILE A 268 12.17 4.27 -10.46
N LEU A 269 11.29 4.66 -9.53
CA LEU A 269 11.37 4.18 -8.16
C LEU A 269 11.07 2.68 -8.04
N THR A 270 10.12 2.16 -8.82
CA THR A 270 9.84 0.71 -8.87
C THR A 270 11.05 -0.06 -9.35
N VAL A 271 11.66 0.38 -10.46
CA VAL A 271 12.88 -0.23 -11.00
C VAL A 271 13.99 -0.17 -9.97
N VAL A 272 14.21 0.99 -9.35
CA VAL A 272 15.19 1.14 -8.27
C VAL A 272 14.90 0.13 -7.18
N VAL A 273 13.69 0.05 -6.62
CA VAL A 273 13.35 -0.87 -5.53
C VAL A 273 13.53 -2.33 -5.91
N CYS A 274 13.03 -2.77 -7.08
CA CYS A 274 13.02 -4.17 -7.48
C CYS A 274 14.38 -4.68 -8.00
N VAL A 275 15.14 -3.86 -8.73
CA VAL A 275 16.42 -4.29 -9.34
C VAL A 275 17.44 -4.66 -8.25
N ASN A 276 18.07 -5.82 -8.39
CA ASN A 276 19.07 -6.34 -7.45
C ASN A 276 18.55 -6.48 -6.01
N ASN A 277 17.24 -6.63 -5.82
CA ASN A 277 16.66 -6.90 -4.52
C ASN A 277 16.44 -8.41 -4.33
N PRO A 278 17.07 -9.05 -3.32
CA PRO A 278 16.96 -10.49 -3.08
C PRO A 278 15.54 -11.01 -2.93
N GLU A 279 14.60 -10.18 -2.45
CA GLU A 279 13.18 -10.56 -2.29
C GLU A 279 12.51 -10.88 -3.62
N PHE A 280 12.89 -10.20 -4.70
CA PHE A 280 12.27 -10.36 -6.02
C PHE A 280 13.00 -11.40 -6.89
N ILE A 281 14.28 -11.63 -6.61
CA ILE A 281 15.11 -12.58 -7.37
C ILE A 281 14.85 -14.03 -6.94
N ARG A 282 14.47 -14.26 -5.67
CA ARG A 282 14.45 -15.59 -5.04
C ARG A 282 13.07 -16.22 -4.93
N THR A 283 12.03 -15.55 -5.42
CA THR A 283 10.64 -16.00 -5.30
C THR A 283 10.11 -16.58 -6.61
N GLY A 284 9.03 -17.35 -6.54
CA GLY A 284 8.36 -17.81 -7.77
C GLY A 284 7.80 -16.64 -8.58
N ILE A 285 7.54 -16.85 -9.88
CA ILE A 285 7.03 -15.81 -10.80
C ILE A 285 5.77 -15.13 -10.24
N ALA A 286 4.84 -15.90 -9.67
CA ALA A 286 3.61 -15.35 -9.08
C ALA A 286 3.90 -14.42 -7.90
N ASP A 287 4.77 -14.84 -6.97
CA ASP A 287 5.16 -14.04 -5.80
C ASP A 287 5.93 -12.77 -6.24
N MET A 288 6.79 -12.88 -7.26
CA MET A 288 7.51 -11.76 -7.84
C MET A 288 6.54 -10.73 -8.47
N LEU A 289 5.54 -11.20 -9.21
CA LEU A 289 4.53 -10.32 -9.82
C LEU A 289 3.68 -9.61 -8.77
N VAL A 290 3.21 -10.33 -7.75
CA VAL A 290 2.44 -9.74 -6.65
C VAL A 290 3.28 -8.72 -5.89
N GLY A 291 4.52 -9.06 -5.52
CA GLY A 291 5.42 -8.12 -4.87
C GLY A 291 5.68 -6.88 -5.74
N THR A 292 5.90 -7.06 -7.04
CA THR A 292 6.19 -5.95 -7.96
C THR A 292 4.99 -5.02 -8.07
N LEU A 293 3.78 -5.59 -8.16
CA LEU A 293 2.54 -4.82 -8.18
C LEU A 293 2.33 -4.02 -6.89
N LEU A 294 2.64 -4.60 -5.72
CA LEU A 294 2.61 -3.88 -4.45
C LEU A 294 3.62 -2.71 -4.43
N VAL A 295 4.84 -2.92 -4.92
CA VAL A 295 5.84 -1.85 -5.05
C VAL A 295 5.36 -0.74 -5.98
N VAL A 296 4.77 -1.08 -7.14
CA VAL A 296 4.16 -0.10 -8.05
C VAL A 296 3.06 0.71 -7.36
N GLY A 297 2.22 0.07 -6.53
CA GLY A 297 1.20 0.77 -5.76
C GLY A 297 1.81 1.77 -4.77
N ILE A 298 2.86 1.38 -4.05
CA ILE A 298 3.55 2.23 -3.07
C ILE A 298 4.26 3.41 -3.75
N THR A 299 5.07 3.13 -4.78
CA THR A 299 5.81 4.16 -5.52
C THR A 299 4.88 5.07 -6.32
N GLY A 300 3.74 4.55 -6.79
CA GLY A 300 2.68 5.31 -7.44
C GLY A 300 1.97 6.26 -6.48
N ALA A 301 1.60 5.80 -5.28
CA ALA A 301 1.02 6.66 -4.25
C ALA A 301 1.99 7.77 -3.82
N TYR A 302 3.26 7.42 -3.62
CA TYR A 302 4.32 8.39 -3.36
C TYR A 302 4.49 9.38 -4.52
N GLY A 303 4.53 8.90 -5.77
CA GLY A 303 4.65 9.74 -6.96
C GLY A 303 3.50 10.73 -7.10
N LEU A 304 2.25 10.25 -6.93
CA LEU A 304 1.05 11.08 -6.98
C LEU A 304 1.12 12.21 -5.95
N GLY A 305 1.34 11.85 -4.69
CA GLY A 305 1.36 12.80 -3.58
C GLY A 305 2.52 13.78 -3.65
N SER A 306 3.73 13.30 -3.92
CA SER A 306 4.92 14.15 -4.01
C SER A 306 4.80 15.15 -5.15
N LEU A 307 4.34 14.74 -6.34
CA LEU A 307 4.19 15.66 -7.47
C LEU A 307 3.15 16.74 -7.20
N LEU A 308 1.98 16.39 -6.64
CA LEU A 308 0.95 17.38 -6.30
C LEU A 308 1.43 18.34 -5.22
N CYS A 309 1.91 17.81 -4.10
CA CYS A 309 2.33 18.64 -2.96
C CYS A 309 3.55 19.50 -3.29
N ILE A 310 4.55 18.99 -4.01
CA ILE A 310 5.70 19.80 -4.43
C ILE A 310 5.23 20.89 -5.41
N ASN A 311 4.43 20.53 -6.41
CA ASN A 311 3.95 21.48 -7.40
C ASN A 311 3.19 22.64 -6.76
N GLY A 312 2.30 22.35 -5.80
CA GLY A 312 1.46 23.36 -5.17
C GLY A 312 2.12 24.13 -4.04
N SER A 313 2.83 23.46 -3.11
CA SER A 313 3.32 24.13 -1.90
C SER A 313 4.61 24.93 -2.06
N PHE A 314 5.40 24.63 -3.08
CA PHE A 314 6.64 25.35 -3.41
C PHE A 314 6.46 26.33 -4.57
N ALA A 315 5.23 26.56 -5.02
CA ALA A 315 4.92 27.60 -5.99
C ALA A 315 5.09 28.98 -5.34
N HIS A 316 5.93 29.83 -5.92
CA HIS A 316 6.11 31.22 -5.48
C HIS A 316 5.40 32.22 -6.41
N ASN A 317 4.68 31.72 -7.42
CA ASN A 317 4.03 32.56 -8.41
C ASN A 317 2.73 33.14 -7.85
N LEU A 318 2.51 34.44 -8.08
CA LEU A 318 1.22 35.06 -7.81
C LEU A 318 0.13 34.38 -8.65
N PRO A 319 -1.05 34.08 -8.07
CA PRO A 319 -2.13 33.48 -8.83
C PRO A 319 -2.63 34.45 -9.90
N GLN A 320 -2.88 33.93 -11.09
CA GLN A 320 -3.63 34.63 -12.11
C GLN A 320 -5.12 34.56 -11.74
N ILE A 321 -5.72 35.72 -11.52
CA ILE A 321 -7.14 35.84 -11.20
C ILE A 321 -7.91 35.86 -12.52
N VAL A 322 -8.81 34.90 -12.71
CA VAL A 322 -9.69 34.85 -13.88
C VAL A 322 -11.13 34.97 -13.42
N THR A 323 -11.90 35.84 -14.09
CA THR A 323 -13.33 35.97 -13.83
C THR A 323 -14.10 35.04 -14.75
N THR A 324 -14.95 34.19 -14.19
CA THR A 324 -15.86 33.30 -14.93
C THR A 324 -17.28 33.42 -14.37
N THR A 325 -18.26 32.82 -15.05
CA THR A 325 -19.66 32.79 -14.62
C THR A 325 -20.10 31.40 -14.21
N ILE A 326 -21.00 31.32 -13.25
CA ILE A 326 -21.63 30.06 -12.84
C ILE A 326 -22.63 29.66 -13.92
N LYS A 327 -22.36 28.57 -14.61
CA LYS A 327 -23.23 28.00 -15.64
C LYS A 327 -24.31 27.11 -15.05
N GLU A 328 -23.94 26.26 -14.11
CA GLU A 328 -24.83 25.29 -13.51
C GLU A 328 -24.42 25.00 -12.06
N LYS A 329 -25.39 24.54 -11.26
CA LYS A 329 -25.21 24.14 -9.88
C LYS A 329 -25.68 22.71 -9.71
N GLU A 330 -24.84 21.85 -9.16
CA GLU A 330 -25.16 20.44 -8.92
C GLU A 330 -24.92 20.08 -7.46
N ILE A 331 -25.89 19.38 -6.86
CA ILE A 331 -25.72 18.74 -5.56
C ILE A 331 -25.51 17.26 -5.83
N SER A 332 -24.34 16.73 -5.45
CA SER A 332 -24.13 15.29 -5.43
C SER A 332 -24.47 14.75 -4.04
N GLY A 333 -25.41 13.81 -3.99
CA GLY A 333 -25.93 13.23 -2.75
C GLY A 333 -25.62 11.75 -2.63
N GLY A 334 -25.06 11.36 -1.49
CA GLY A 334 -24.85 9.98 -1.04
C GLY A 334 -24.91 9.92 0.48
N ASN A 335 -23.84 9.44 1.14
CA ASN A 335 -23.71 9.54 2.60
C ASN A 335 -23.31 10.96 3.08
N THR A 336 -22.68 11.75 2.21
CA THR A 336 -22.35 13.17 2.42
C THR A 336 -22.88 13.97 1.24
N THR A 337 -23.32 15.21 1.50
CA THR A 337 -23.78 16.14 0.47
C THR A 337 -22.63 17.01 0.03
N THR A 338 -22.24 16.90 -1.25
CA THR A 338 -21.18 17.74 -1.84
C THR A 338 -21.80 18.69 -2.85
N TYR A 339 -21.37 19.95 -2.77
CA TYR A 339 -21.90 21.04 -3.57
C TYR A 339 -20.93 21.40 -4.69
N HIS A 340 -21.41 21.39 -5.93
CA HIS A 340 -20.58 21.65 -7.11
C HIS A 340 -21.12 22.81 -7.94
N LEU A 341 -20.21 23.62 -8.46
CA LEU A 341 -20.48 24.60 -9.49
C LEU A 341 -19.84 24.16 -10.79
N TYR A 342 -20.57 24.30 -11.89
CA TYR A 342 -20.01 24.26 -13.23
C TYR A 342 -19.77 25.69 -13.69
N LEU A 343 -18.51 25.99 -13.97
CA LEU A 343 -18.08 27.30 -14.41
C LEU A 343 -17.98 27.34 -15.93
N SER A 344 -18.40 28.45 -16.51
CA SER A 344 -18.19 28.72 -17.93
C SER A 344 -16.70 28.68 -18.26
N PRO A 345 -16.30 28.19 -19.44
CA PRO A 345 -14.90 28.22 -19.83
C PRO A 345 -14.42 29.67 -20.00
N TRP A 346 -13.24 29.97 -19.47
CA TRP A 346 -12.62 31.30 -19.52
C TRP A 346 -11.39 31.37 -20.42
N ASP A 347 -11.00 30.25 -21.04
CA ASP A 347 -9.94 30.16 -22.04
C ASP A 347 -10.31 29.12 -23.11
N THR A 348 -9.73 29.29 -24.29
CA THR A 348 -10.00 28.61 -25.57
C THR A 348 -9.80 27.10 -25.60
N GLY A 349 -9.38 26.47 -24.50
CA GLY A 349 -9.11 25.03 -24.40
C GLY A 349 -9.90 24.25 -23.36
N HIS A 350 -10.71 24.89 -22.52
CA HIS A 350 -11.36 24.20 -21.39
C HIS A 350 -12.84 23.88 -21.68
N LYS A 351 -13.27 22.66 -21.33
CA LYS A 351 -14.70 22.33 -21.16
C LYS A 351 -15.20 22.92 -19.85
N ASP A 352 -16.52 22.95 -19.63
CA ASP A 352 -17.13 23.38 -18.37
C ASP A 352 -16.36 22.83 -17.16
N ILE A 353 -15.88 23.71 -16.28
CA ILE A 353 -15.01 23.32 -15.16
C ILE A 353 -15.89 23.08 -13.95
N ARG A 354 -15.83 21.87 -13.40
CA ARG A 354 -16.53 21.49 -12.17
C ARG A 354 -15.65 21.80 -10.97
N VAL A 355 -16.18 22.57 -10.02
CA VAL A 355 -15.48 22.92 -8.77
C VAL A 355 -16.35 22.55 -7.59
N SER A 356 -15.76 21.98 -6.54
CA SER A 356 -16.42 21.72 -5.26
C SER A 356 -16.32 22.94 -4.35
N ILE A 357 -17.42 23.34 -3.73
CA ILE A 357 -17.47 24.50 -2.83
C ILE A 357 -18.18 24.15 -1.51
N SER A 358 -18.09 25.06 -0.54
CA SER A 358 -18.80 24.90 0.73
C SER A 358 -20.32 24.99 0.52
N LYS A 359 -21.07 24.43 1.48
CA LYS A 359 -22.55 24.54 1.49
C LYS A 359 -23.00 26.00 1.50
N ASP A 360 -22.33 26.83 2.29
CA ASP A 360 -22.71 28.22 2.50
C ASP A 360 -22.49 29.03 1.22
N ASP A 361 -21.32 28.88 0.59
CA ASP A 361 -21.03 29.48 -0.73
C ASP A 361 -22.04 29.04 -1.78
N TYR A 362 -22.41 27.76 -1.75
CA TYR A 362 -23.36 27.22 -2.72
C TYR A 362 -24.74 27.83 -2.52
N GLN A 363 -25.18 28.06 -1.29
CA GLN A 363 -26.50 28.66 -1.04
C GLN A 363 -26.55 30.14 -1.43
N GLN A 364 -25.45 30.86 -1.25
CA GLN A 364 -25.37 32.29 -1.55
C GLN A 364 -25.27 32.58 -3.06
N LYS A 365 -24.55 31.75 -3.80
CA LYS A 365 -24.28 31.95 -5.23
C LYS A 365 -25.42 31.47 -6.13
N LYS A 366 -25.68 32.18 -7.23
CA LYS A 366 -26.73 31.86 -8.22
C LYS A 366 -26.11 31.58 -9.59
N VAL A 367 -26.82 30.80 -10.41
CA VAL A 367 -26.47 30.63 -11.82
C VAL A 367 -26.48 32.01 -12.49
N GLY A 368 -25.43 32.33 -13.24
CA GLY A 368 -25.18 33.64 -13.84
C GLY A 368 -24.24 34.54 -13.03
N ASP A 369 -24.01 34.26 -11.75
CA ASP A 369 -23.08 35.06 -10.94
C ASP A 369 -21.65 34.93 -11.45
N THR A 370 -20.88 36.00 -11.30
CA THR A 370 -19.44 36.02 -11.60
C THR A 370 -18.64 35.53 -10.40
N LEU A 371 -17.57 34.78 -10.68
CA LEU A 371 -16.62 34.26 -9.70
C LEU A 371 -15.20 34.53 -10.13
N GLN A 372 -14.35 34.82 -9.17
CA GLN A 372 -12.90 34.84 -9.36
C GLN A 372 -12.34 33.46 -9.09
N VAL A 373 -11.61 32.93 -10.06
CA VAL A 373 -10.88 31.68 -9.96
C VAL A 373 -9.40 32.02 -9.92
N TYR A 374 -8.72 31.49 -8.92
CA TYR A 374 -7.29 31.66 -8.75
C TYR A 374 -6.59 30.49 -9.45
N GLN A 375 -5.95 30.81 -10.57
CA GLN A 375 -5.17 29.86 -11.33
C GLN A 375 -3.69 30.09 -11.02
N PHE A 376 -3.00 29.06 -10.54
CA PHE A 376 -1.57 29.17 -10.27
C PHE A 376 -0.80 28.06 -10.97
N LYS A 377 0.30 28.45 -11.60
CA LYS A 377 1.26 27.51 -12.17
C LYS A 377 2.22 27.09 -11.08
N GLY A 378 2.16 25.82 -10.72
CA GLY A 378 3.03 25.26 -9.71
C GLY A 378 4.48 25.13 -10.18
N VAL A 379 5.37 24.77 -9.25
CA VAL A 379 6.82 24.74 -9.51
C VAL A 379 7.23 23.70 -10.56
N LEU A 380 6.44 22.63 -10.72
CA LEU A 380 6.65 21.58 -11.74
C LEU A 380 5.93 21.90 -13.06
N GLY A 381 5.32 23.09 -13.16
CA GLY A 381 4.66 23.58 -14.36
C GLY A 381 3.21 23.11 -14.51
N TYR A 382 2.66 22.33 -13.57
CA TYR A 382 1.24 21.95 -13.61
C TYR A 382 0.38 23.12 -13.11
N THR A 383 -0.70 23.38 -13.83
CA THR A 383 -1.68 24.39 -13.42
C THR A 383 -2.63 23.80 -12.39
N LEU A 384 -2.75 24.49 -11.27
CA LEU A 384 -3.64 24.18 -10.17
C LEU A 384 -4.75 25.24 -10.08
N LEU A 385 -5.90 24.84 -9.57
CA LEU A 385 -7.03 25.72 -9.32
C LEU A 385 -7.30 25.84 -7.84
N LYS A 386 -7.62 27.06 -7.41
CA LYS A 386 -8.28 27.33 -6.14
C LYS A 386 -9.42 28.31 -6.40
N VAL A 387 -10.61 27.98 -5.92
CA VAL A 387 -11.75 28.89 -5.97
C VAL A 387 -11.92 29.47 -4.58
N GLU A 388 -11.81 30.79 -4.48
CA GLU A 388 -12.18 31.52 -3.27
C GLU A 388 -13.41 32.38 -3.58
N SER A 389 -14.34 32.42 -2.64
CA SER A 389 -15.45 33.35 -2.67
C SER A 389 -14.90 34.76 -2.49
N VAL A 390 -15.12 35.64 -3.47
CA VAL A 390 -15.01 37.09 -3.25
C VAL A 390 -16.18 37.47 -2.33
N GLU A 391 -15.86 38.05 -1.17
CA GLU A 391 -16.84 38.69 -0.27
C GLU A 391 -17.49 39.92 -0.90
#